data_AF-A0A1R4HU91-F1
#
_entry.id   AF-A0A1R4HU91-F1
#
_cell.length_a   1.000
_cell.length_b   1.000
_cell.length_c   1.000
_cell.angle_alpha   90.00
_cell.angle_beta   90.00
_cell.angle_gamma   90.00
#
_symmetry.space_group_name_H-M   'P 1'
#
loop_
_entity.id
_entity.type
_entity.pdbx_description
1 polymer ?
#
loop_
_entity_poly.entity_id
_entity_poly.type
_entity_poly.pdbx_seq_one_letter_code
_entity_poly.pdbx_strand_id
1 'polypeptide(L)'
;MQRDEQIEVIGHTPRFITTDMTALYHATLAGVGIAQMPKLVLPGAIESGQLTLVLPEWELRQEVIHAVYLARRELLPSVRVLLDFMAEGYAELEL
;
A
#
# COMPACT_ATOMS: atom_id res chain seq x y z
N MET A 1 14.78 -2.25 -0.81
CA MET A 1 14.02 -3.06 -1.78
C MET A 1 14.59 -4.46 -1.81
N GLN A 2 13.80 -5.48 -2.13
CA GLN A 2 14.25 -6.87 -2.20
C GLN A 2 14.03 -7.48 -3.59
N ARG A 3 14.97 -8.29 -4.07
CA ARG A 3 14.88 -9.12 -5.29
C ARG A 3 15.80 -10.33 -5.14
N ASP A 4 15.29 -11.56 -5.29
CA ASP A 4 16.10 -12.80 -5.23
C ASP A 4 17.10 -12.83 -4.06
N GLU A 5 16.60 -12.60 -2.84
CA GLU A 5 17.39 -12.51 -1.59
C GLU A 5 18.38 -11.32 -1.49
N GLN A 6 18.48 -10.49 -2.53
CA GLN A 6 19.26 -9.25 -2.51
C GLN A 6 18.44 -8.13 -1.88
N ILE A 7 18.99 -7.48 -0.87
CA ILE A 7 18.41 -6.28 -0.27
C ILE A 7 19.26 -5.07 -0.66
N GLU A 8 18.65 -4.13 -1.35
CA GLU A 8 19.28 -2.87 -1.73
C GLU A 8 18.67 -1.68 -0.98
N VAL A 9 19.54 -0.84 -0.43
CA VAL A 9 19.16 0.39 0.27
C VAL A 9 19.39 1.58 -0.64
N ILE A 10 18.30 2.26 -1.00
CA ILE A 10 18.35 3.43 -1.88
C ILE A 10 18.37 4.71 -1.04
N GLY A 11 19.55 5.33 -0.94
CA GLY A 11 19.68 6.68 -0.43
C GLY A 11 19.02 7.68 -1.38
N HIS A 12 18.14 8.53 -0.86
CA HIS A 12 17.44 9.54 -1.64
C HIS A 12 17.20 10.80 -0.81
N THR A 13 17.15 11.95 -1.48
CA THR A 13 16.79 13.23 -0.87
C THR A 13 15.37 13.57 -1.32
N PRO A 14 14.36 13.44 -0.42
CA PRO A 14 12.97 13.68 -0.79
C PRO A 14 12.74 15.15 -1.17
N ARG A 15 11.98 15.38 -2.25
CA ARG A 15 11.53 16.72 -2.68
C ARG A 15 10.23 17.15 -1.99
N PHE A 16 9.49 16.19 -1.46
CA PHE A 16 8.23 16.36 -0.77
C PHE A 16 8.09 15.27 0.29
N ILE A 17 7.65 15.65 1.50
CA ILE A 17 7.47 14.73 2.64
C ILE A 17 6.08 14.97 3.20
N THR A 18 5.31 13.90 3.34
CA THR A 18 3.97 13.93 3.94
C THR A 18 3.66 12.58 4.58
N THR A 19 2.74 12.58 5.53
CA THR A 19 2.11 11.36 6.07
C THR A 19 0.73 11.10 5.45
N ASP A 20 0.24 12.02 4.61
CA ASP A 20 -1.04 11.91 3.94
C ASP A 20 -0.88 11.23 2.56
N MET A 21 -1.55 10.09 2.40
CA MET A 21 -1.48 9.26 1.19
C MET A 21 -2.13 9.92 -0.04
N THR A 22 -3.19 10.69 0.15
CA THR A 22 -3.87 11.41 -0.94
C THR A 22 -2.97 12.53 -1.46
N ALA A 23 -2.33 13.28 -0.55
CA ALA A 23 -1.35 14.30 -0.94
C ALA A 23 -0.16 13.68 -1.67
N LEU A 24 0.34 12.53 -1.21
CA LEU A 24 1.43 11.81 -1.87
C LEU A 24 1.04 11.37 -3.29
N TYR A 25 -0.14 10.77 -3.46
CA TYR A 25 -0.68 10.35 -4.77
C TYR A 25 -0.71 11.49 -5.78
N HIS A 26 -1.29 12.64 -5.38
CA HIS A 26 -1.41 13.79 -6.26
C HIS A 26 -0.04 14.42 -6.57
N ALA A 27 0.90 14.42 -5.63
CA ALA A 27 2.27 14.86 -5.89
C ALA A 27 2.97 13.96 -6.92
N THR A 28 2.75 12.64 -6.87
CA THR A 28 3.29 11.69 -7.86
C THR A 28 2.69 11.95 -9.25
N LEU A 29 1.36 12.12 -9.34
CA LEU A 29 0.68 12.47 -10.59
C LEU A 29 1.16 13.81 -11.18
N ALA A 30 1.53 14.76 -10.33
CA ALA A 30 2.08 16.06 -10.73
C ALA A 30 3.57 16.00 -11.12
N GLY A 31 4.21 14.82 -11.08
CA GLY A 31 5.61 14.65 -11.47
C GLY A 31 6.62 15.16 -10.44
N VAL A 32 6.24 15.27 -9.16
CA VAL A 32 7.16 15.71 -8.09
C VAL A 32 8.30 14.70 -7.90
N GLY A 33 8.03 13.40 -8.11
CA GLY A 33 9.02 12.32 -8.01
C GLY A 33 8.39 10.93 -8.02
N ILE A 34 9.14 9.95 -7.52
CA ILE A 34 8.72 8.54 -7.35
C ILE A 34 8.17 8.38 -5.92
N ALA A 35 7.08 7.62 -5.76
CA ALA A 35 6.50 7.32 -4.45
C ALA A 35 6.22 5.81 -4.29
N GLN A 36 6.36 5.33 -3.06
CA GLN A 36 5.87 4.03 -2.64
C GLN A 36 4.40 4.17 -2.21
N MET A 37 3.53 3.33 -2.75
CA MET A 37 2.09 3.35 -2.46
C MET A 37 1.50 1.93 -2.48
N PRO A 38 0.44 1.63 -1.71
CA PRO A 38 -0.27 0.37 -1.82
C PRO A 38 -0.87 0.19 -3.22
N LYS A 39 -0.77 -1.01 -3.78
CA LYS A 39 -1.31 -1.32 -5.11
C LYS A 39 -2.78 -0.94 -5.27
N LEU A 40 -3.56 -1.01 -4.18
CA LEU A 40 -5.00 -0.72 -4.17
C LEU A 40 -5.39 0.67 -4.71
N VAL A 41 -4.51 1.67 -4.55
CA VAL A 41 -4.83 3.06 -4.94
C VAL A 41 -4.34 3.44 -6.34
N LEU A 42 -3.65 2.53 -7.02
CA LEU A 42 -2.95 2.78 -8.28
C LEU A 42 -3.65 2.31 -9.57
N PRO A 43 -4.63 1.35 -9.62
CA PRO A 43 -4.99 0.69 -10.88
C PRO A 43 -5.40 1.68 -11.98
N GLY A 44 -6.30 2.62 -11.66
CA GLY A 44 -6.79 3.59 -12.64
C GLY A 44 -5.72 4.52 -13.22
N ALA A 45 -4.69 4.89 -12.45
CA ALA A 45 -3.62 5.76 -12.93
C ALA A 45 -2.52 5.01 -13.70
N ILE A 46 -2.33 3.72 -13.40
CA ILE A 46 -1.44 2.85 -14.17
C ILE A 46 -2.09 2.51 -15.51
N GLU A 47 -3.37 2.11 -15.50
CA GLU A 47 -4.14 1.77 -16.70
C GLU A 47 -4.25 2.96 -17.67
N SER A 48 -4.41 4.18 -17.15
CA SER A 48 -4.45 5.40 -17.96
C SER A 48 -3.06 5.88 -18.44
N GLY A 49 -1.98 5.26 -17.97
CA GLY A 49 -0.60 5.66 -18.28
C GLY A 49 -0.15 6.96 -17.60
N GLN A 50 -0.94 7.50 -16.66
CA GLN A 50 -0.54 8.68 -15.86
C GLN A 50 0.58 8.36 -14.87
N LEU A 51 0.62 7.12 -14.39
CA LEU A 51 1.70 6.57 -13.58
C LEU A 51 2.29 5.34 -14.26
N THR A 52 3.54 5.04 -13.93
CA THR A 52 4.23 3.83 -14.38
C THR A 52 5.07 3.25 -13.26
N LEU A 53 5.24 1.92 -13.27
CA LEU A 53 6.13 1.22 -12.35
C LEU A 53 7.58 1.41 -12.80
N VAL A 54 8.41 1.98 -11.93
CA VAL A 54 9.80 2.33 -12.26
C VAL A 54 10.81 1.21 -11.93
N LEU A 55 10.42 0.26 -11.08
CA LEU A 55 11.28 -0.81 -10.56
C LEU A 55 10.47 -2.13 -10.46
N PRO A 56 9.94 -2.65 -11.58
CA PRO A 56 8.98 -3.77 -11.57
C PRO A 56 9.55 -5.10 -11.07
N GLU A 57 10.88 -5.29 -11.12
CA GLU A 57 11.56 -6.49 -10.62
C GLU A 57 11.84 -6.44 -9.11
N TRP A 58 11.53 -5.32 -8.46
CA TRP A 58 11.88 -5.09 -7.07
C TRP A 58 10.63 -4.98 -6.22
N GLU A 59 10.63 -5.71 -5.12
CA GLU A 59 9.57 -5.65 -4.15
C GLU A 59 9.94 -4.75 -2.98
N LEU A 60 8.93 -4.05 -2.50
CA LEU A 60 8.97 -3.38 -1.21
C LEU A 60 8.58 -4.41 -0.15
N ARG A 61 9.01 -4.18 1.09
CA ARG A 61 8.59 -5.03 2.20
C ARG A 61 7.06 -5.00 2.29
N GLN A 62 6.43 -6.17 2.34
CA GLN A 62 4.99 -6.25 2.54
C GLN A 62 4.63 -5.64 3.89
N GLU A 63 3.70 -4.70 3.86
CA GLU A 63 3.11 -4.08 5.05
C GLU A 63 1.83 -4.85 5.42
N VAL A 64 1.64 -5.10 6.71
CA VAL A 64 0.48 -5.85 7.20
C VAL A 64 -0.66 -4.90 7.52
N ILE A 65 -1.85 -5.18 6.97
CA ILE A 65 -3.08 -4.48 7.36
C ILE A 65 -3.59 -5.07 8.67
N HIS A 66 -3.77 -4.23 9.69
CA HIS A 66 -4.27 -4.65 11.00
C HIS A 66 -5.69 -4.15 11.23
N ALA A 67 -6.60 -5.06 11.59
CA ALA A 67 -7.90 -4.72 12.13
C ALA A 67 -7.80 -4.60 13.66
N VAL A 68 -7.93 -3.37 14.19
CA VAL A 68 -7.81 -3.09 15.62
C VAL A 68 -9.21 -2.90 16.22
N TYR A 69 -9.52 -3.68 17.26
CA TYR A 69 -10.77 -3.60 18.00
C TYR A 69 -10.52 -3.84 19.50
N LEU A 70 -11.41 -3.33 20.35
CA LEU A 70 -11.32 -3.56 21.79
C LEU A 70 -11.63 -5.03 22.09
N ALA A 71 -10.68 -5.70 22.74
CA ALA A 71 -10.91 -7.03 23.29
C ALA A 71 -11.93 -6.93 24.45
N ARG A 72 -13.18 -7.26 24.18
CA ARG A 72 -14.19 -7.56 25.21
C ARG A 72 -14.16 -9.05 25.49
N ARG A 73 -14.74 -9.46 26.64
CA ARG A 73 -14.78 -10.85 27.08
C ARG A 73 -15.29 -11.82 25.98
N GLU A 74 -16.20 -11.35 25.14
CA GLU A 74 -16.62 -12.01 23.91
C GLU A 74 -16.69 -11.00 22.76
N LEU A 75 -16.22 -11.41 21.58
CA LEU A 75 -16.32 -10.62 20.35
C LEU A 75 -17.79 -10.64 19.88
N LEU A 76 -18.38 -9.46 19.66
CA LEU A 76 -19.75 -9.38 19.16
C LEU A 76 -19.85 -10.11 17.81
N PRO A 77 -20.90 -10.93 17.56
CA PRO A 77 -21.06 -11.65 16.30
C PRO A 77 -21.00 -10.74 15.06
N SER A 78 -21.56 -9.53 15.15
CA SER A 78 -21.50 -8.55 14.06
C SER A 78 -20.08 -8.08 13.74
N VAL A 79 -19.22 -7.93 14.76
CA VAL A 79 -17.81 -7.56 14.55
C VAL A 79 -17.05 -8.72 13.93
N ARG A 80 -17.32 -9.96 14.35
CA ARG A 80 -16.72 -11.15 13.73
C ARG A 80 -17.06 -11.23 12.24
N VAL A 81 -18.35 -11.14 11.89
CA VAL A 81 -18.79 -11.16 10.48
C VAL A 81 -18.13 -10.06 9.66
N LEU A 82 -17.97 -8.85 10.23
CA LEU A 82 -17.26 -7.77 9.55
C LEU A 82 -15.77 -8.09 9.34
N LEU A 83 -15.09 -8.65 10.34
CA LEU A 83 -13.69 -9.04 10.24
C LEU A 83 -13.48 -10.14 9.21
N ASP A 84 -14.36 -11.14 9.18
CA ASP A 84 -14.33 -12.23 8.20
C ASP A 84 -14.51 -11.66 6.77
N PHE A 85 -15.51 -10.79 6.57
CA PHE A 85 -15.74 -10.11 5.29
C PHE A 85 -14.53 -9.28 4.82
N MET A 86 -13.91 -8.51 5.72
CA MET A 86 -12.72 -7.73 5.37
C MET A 86 -11.53 -8.65 5.06
N ALA A 87 -11.33 -9.72 5.83
CA ALA A 87 -10.24 -10.66 5.59
C ALA A 87 -10.36 -11.35 4.23
N GLU A 88 -11.57 -11.78 3.86
CA GLU A 88 -11.87 -12.34 2.53
C GLU A 88 -11.59 -11.30 1.43
N GLY A 89 -12.12 -10.09 1.57
CA GLY A 89 -11.90 -9.03 0.57
C GLY A 89 -10.44 -8.62 0.41
N TYR A 90 -9.65 -8.59 1.49
CA TYR A 90 -8.21 -8.30 1.41
C TYR A 90 -7.38 -9.49 0.93
N ALA A 91 -7.87 -10.74 1.05
CA ALA A 91 -7.20 -11.90 0.49
C ALA A 91 -7.34 -11.99 -1.04
N GLU A 92 -8.45 -11.50 -1.59
CA GLU A 92 -8.68 -11.41 -3.04
C GLU A 92 -7.85 -10.31 -3.71
N LEU A 93 -7.51 -9.26 -2.96
CA LEU A 93 -6.57 -8.24 -3.38
C LEU A 93 -5.16 -8.84 -3.26
N GLU A 94 -4.51 -9.19 -4.38
CA GLU A 94 -3.11 -9.66 -4.42
C GLU A 94 -2.10 -8.57 -3.96
N LEU A 95 -2.15 -8.22 -2.68
CA LEU A 95 -1.34 -7.18 -2.03
C LEU A 95 0.14 -7.57 -1.96
#